data_AF-A0A519WMZ7-F1
#
_entry.id   AF-A0A519WMZ7-F1
#
_cell.length_a   1.000
_cell.length_b   1.000
_cell.length_c   1.000
_cell.angle_alpha   90.00
_cell.angle_beta   90.00
_cell.angle_gamma   90.00
#
_symmetry.space_group_name_H-M   'P 1'
#
loop_
_entity.id
_entity.type
_entity.pdbx_description
1 polymer ?
#
loop_
_entity_poly.entity_id
_entity_poly.type
_entity_poly.pdbx_seq_one_letter_code
_entity_poly.pdbx_strand_id
1 'polypeptide(L)'
;FYIDDQFPTTWIPFIKKGVESWNSAFEAIGYKNVLVAKLYPKDDPAFDPNNIRYNCIKFAPSNAQDVLASNWVDPRSGEILSASMLISQGIADRISQDLFLHTAAADKRMRTANIPVSAIGDALTYMVMQKTGQNLGLLKNYGGSAAIPVDSLRSGTYTQKYGITNSVMDDAIYNIVAQPGDMEKGVVMTQTKLGRYDNYAINWLYRPTDFQKSLEEEEALQSKFITEKLLKSKS
;
A
#
# COMPACT_ATOMS: atom_id res chain seq x y z
N PHE A 1 -1.69 14.07 -0.82
CA PHE A 1 -0.67 14.00 0.24
C PHE A 1 0.49 14.93 -0.10
N TYR A 2 0.93 15.73 0.86
CA TYR A 2 2.09 16.61 0.79
C TYR A 2 3.27 15.92 1.47
N ILE A 3 4.41 15.84 0.80
CA ILE A 3 5.62 15.14 1.25
C ILE A 3 6.61 16.18 1.78
N ASP A 4 7.09 15.92 2.98
CA ASP A 4 8.14 16.68 3.67
C ASP A 4 9.40 16.84 2.82
N ASP A 5 10.04 18.00 2.90
CA ASP A 5 11.28 18.30 2.18
C ASP A 5 12.53 17.73 2.87
N GLN A 6 12.39 17.24 4.11
CA GLN A 6 13.47 16.58 4.85
C GLN A 6 13.73 15.12 4.44
N PHE A 7 12.86 14.53 3.60
CA PHE A 7 13.11 13.18 3.09
C PHE A 7 14.34 13.13 2.18
N PRO A 8 15.14 12.05 2.23
CA PRO A 8 16.13 11.77 1.20
C PRO A 8 15.47 11.77 -0.18
N THR A 9 16.07 12.45 -1.15
CA THR A 9 15.51 12.60 -2.50
C THR A 9 15.30 11.26 -3.20
N THR A 10 16.09 10.25 -2.85
CA THR A 10 15.98 8.88 -3.33
C THR A 10 14.72 8.16 -2.86
N TRP A 11 14.11 8.58 -1.74
CA TRP A 11 12.90 7.95 -1.18
C TRP A 11 11.61 8.51 -1.79
N ILE A 12 11.63 9.78 -2.18
CA ILE A 12 10.47 10.52 -2.69
C ILE A 12 9.73 9.74 -3.81
N PRO A 13 10.39 9.18 -4.84
CA PRO A 13 9.70 8.44 -5.88
C PRO A 13 8.93 7.21 -5.35
N PHE A 14 9.48 6.52 -4.35
CA PHE A 14 8.87 5.32 -3.76
C PHE A 14 7.69 5.69 -2.84
N ILE A 15 7.82 6.77 -2.07
CA ILE A 15 6.72 7.32 -1.26
C ILE A 15 5.56 7.74 -2.19
N LYS A 16 5.85 8.48 -3.26
CA LYS A 16 4.84 8.86 -4.26
C LYS A 16 4.17 7.64 -4.87
N LYS A 17 4.95 6.66 -5.32
CA LYS A 17 4.44 5.40 -5.87
C LYS A 17 3.52 4.68 -4.88
N GLY A 18 3.87 4.64 -3.59
CA GLY A 18 3.06 3.94 -2.60
C GLY A 18 1.69 4.59 -2.37
N VAL A 19 1.63 5.92 -2.39
CA VAL A 19 0.36 6.67 -2.33
C VAL A 19 -0.45 6.49 -3.61
N GLU A 20 0.19 6.72 -4.76
CA GLU A 20 -0.49 6.83 -6.05
C GLU A 20 -0.89 5.47 -6.64
N SER A 21 -0.32 4.36 -6.16
CA SER A 21 -0.69 2.99 -6.58
C SER A 21 -2.17 2.69 -6.36
N TRP A 22 -2.79 3.32 -5.34
CA TRP A 22 -4.21 3.19 -5.05
C TRP A 22 -5.12 3.79 -6.11
N ASN A 23 -4.63 4.71 -6.96
CA ASN A 23 -5.43 5.24 -8.07
C ASN A 23 -5.90 4.13 -9.02
N SER A 24 -5.14 3.06 -9.20
CA SER A 24 -5.57 1.93 -10.05
C SER A 24 -6.88 1.29 -9.57
N ALA A 25 -7.11 1.22 -8.25
CA ALA A 25 -8.35 0.71 -7.67
C ALA A 25 -9.50 1.73 -7.82
N PHE A 26 -9.22 3.01 -7.63
CA PHE A 26 -10.19 4.09 -7.82
C PHE A 26 -10.62 4.27 -9.29
N GLU A 27 -9.70 4.08 -10.23
CA GLU A 27 -9.97 4.08 -11.68
C GLU A 27 -10.91 2.96 -12.07
N ALA A 28 -10.78 1.78 -11.46
CA ALA A 28 -11.68 0.65 -11.70
C ALA A 28 -13.14 0.92 -11.30
N ILE A 29 -13.39 1.94 -10.49
CA ILE A 29 -14.73 2.36 -10.05
C ILE A 29 -15.15 3.74 -10.57
N GLY A 30 -14.38 4.30 -11.51
CA GLY A 30 -14.77 5.49 -12.29
C GLY A 30 -14.17 6.82 -11.83
N TYR A 31 -13.36 6.85 -10.76
CA TYR A 31 -12.62 8.06 -10.39
C TYR A 31 -11.29 8.16 -11.12
N LYS A 32 -10.71 9.36 -11.21
CA LYS A 32 -9.37 9.57 -11.78
C LYS A 32 -8.57 10.48 -10.88
N ASN A 33 -7.28 10.18 -10.72
CA ASN A 33 -6.32 11.01 -9.98
C ASN A 33 -6.80 11.39 -8.57
N VAL A 34 -7.41 10.43 -7.85
CA VAL A 34 -7.95 10.64 -6.49
C VAL A 34 -6.82 10.96 -5.51
N LEU A 35 -5.71 10.24 -5.62
CA LEU A 35 -4.56 10.36 -4.74
C LEU A 35 -3.39 10.96 -5.51
N VAL A 36 -2.90 12.09 -5.04
CA VAL A 36 -1.74 12.77 -5.61
C VAL A 36 -0.74 13.06 -4.52
N ALA A 37 0.52 12.68 -4.76
CA ALA A 37 1.62 12.94 -3.84
C ALA A 37 2.52 14.06 -4.39
N LYS A 38 2.56 15.19 -3.68
CA LYS A 38 3.32 16.39 -4.07
C LYS A 38 4.28 16.77 -2.96
N LEU A 39 5.39 17.42 -3.28
CA LEU A 39 6.26 18.00 -2.26
C LEU A 39 5.55 19.18 -1.58
N TYR A 40 6.01 19.54 -0.38
CA TYR A 40 5.59 20.77 0.27
C TYR A 40 5.73 21.97 -0.70
N PRO A 41 4.70 22.83 -0.79
CA PRO A 41 4.77 24.01 -1.62
C PRO A 41 5.84 24.97 -1.07
N LYS A 42 6.68 25.51 -1.96
CA LYS A 42 7.72 26.49 -1.56
C LYS A 42 7.22 27.92 -1.55
N ASP A 43 6.17 28.19 -2.32
CA ASP A 43 5.69 29.55 -2.62
C ASP A 43 4.31 29.83 -2.01
N ASP A 44 3.87 29.02 -1.03
CA ASP A 44 2.57 29.18 -0.36
C ASP A 44 2.77 29.49 1.14
N PRO A 45 2.69 30.77 1.56
CA PRO A 45 2.83 31.15 2.96
C PRO A 45 1.66 30.71 3.85
N ALA A 46 0.54 30.27 3.27
CA ALA A 46 -0.60 29.74 4.02
C ALA A 46 -0.51 28.22 4.26
N PHE A 47 0.51 27.55 3.70
CA PHE A 47 0.73 26.14 3.95
C PHE A 47 1.34 25.92 5.34
N ASP A 48 0.64 25.15 6.17
CA ASP A 48 1.13 24.65 7.45
C ASP A 48 0.94 23.14 7.48
N PRO A 49 2.00 22.32 7.59
CA PRO A 49 1.90 20.86 7.60
C PRO A 49 1.15 20.31 8.83
N ASN A 50 0.85 21.12 9.84
CA ASN A 50 0.05 20.75 11.01
C ASN A 50 -1.43 21.17 10.89
N ASN A 51 -1.81 21.83 9.80
CA ASN A 51 -3.20 22.17 9.53
C ASN A 51 -3.99 20.95 9.01
N ILE A 52 -5.13 20.66 9.63
CA ILE A 52 -6.00 19.52 9.29
C ILE A 52 -6.42 19.49 7.82
N ARG A 53 -6.45 20.64 7.14
CA ARG A 53 -6.77 20.76 5.70
C ARG A 53 -5.78 20.05 4.78
N TYR A 54 -4.57 19.77 5.26
CA TYR A 54 -3.50 19.17 4.46
C TYR A 54 -3.13 17.78 4.96
N ASN A 55 -3.30 16.80 4.09
CA ASN A 55 -2.82 15.44 4.32
C ASN A 55 -1.31 15.40 4.09
N CYS A 56 -0.51 15.14 5.12
CA CYS A 56 0.95 15.25 5.05
C CYS A 56 1.66 13.92 5.34
N ILE A 57 2.79 13.69 4.68
CA ILE A 57 3.73 12.60 4.94
C ILE A 57 4.97 13.27 5.50
N LYS A 58 5.21 13.08 6.80
CA LYS A 58 6.23 13.79 7.58
C LYS A 58 7.44 12.89 7.82
N PHE A 59 8.63 13.47 7.73
CA PHE A 59 9.85 12.78 8.12
C PHE A 59 10.05 12.93 9.63
N ALA A 60 10.29 11.81 10.32
CA ALA A 60 10.65 11.82 11.74
C ALA A 60 12.15 11.52 11.90
N PRO A 61 12.96 12.48 12.39
CA PRO A 61 14.36 12.26 12.71
C PRO A 61 14.46 11.48 14.04
N SER A 62 14.01 10.23 14.03
CA SER A 62 14.02 9.33 15.18
C SER A 62 14.54 7.95 14.79
N ASN A 63 15.12 7.26 15.77
CA ASN A 63 15.58 5.87 15.62
C ASN A 63 14.44 4.85 15.63
N ALA A 64 13.18 5.29 15.70
CA ALA A 64 12.05 4.40 15.52
C ALA A 64 12.10 3.78 14.12
N GLN A 65 11.62 2.56 14.01
CA GLN A 65 11.69 1.77 12.77
C GLN A 65 10.29 1.53 12.19
N ASP A 66 9.46 2.58 12.18
CA ASP A 66 8.06 2.46 11.81
C ASP A 66 7.58 3.56 10.85
N VAL A 67 6.53 3.19 10.12
CA VAL A 67 5.70 4.06 9.30
C VAL A 67 4.35 4.12 9.99
N LEU A 68 4.02 5.26 10.58
CA LEU A 68 2.76 5.45 11.29
C LEU A 68 1.75 6.13 10.37
N ALA A 69 0.53 5.62 10.36
CA ALA A 69 -0.62 6.28 9.75
C ALA A 69 -1.44 6.93 10.87
N SER A 70 -1.99 8.10 10.61
CA SER A 70 -2.97 8.74 11.48
C SER A 70 -4.09 9.34 10.65
N ASN A 71 -5.33 9.17 11.10
CA ASN A 71 -6.50 9.76 10.46
C ASN A 71 -7.40 10.42 11.51
N TRP A 72 -8.12 11.44 11.08
CA TRP A 72 -9.15 12.14 11.83
C TRP A 72 -10.47 11.89 11.15
N VAL A 73 -11.40 11.26 11.86
CA VAL A 73 -12.69 10.82 11.32
C VAL A 73 -13.80 11.51 12.10
N ASP A 74 -14.80 12.05 11.42
CA ASP A 74 -16.02 12.51 12.08
C ASP A 74 -16.81 11.28 12.55
N PRO A 75 -17.01 11.08 13.87
CA PRO A 75 -17.66 9.88 14.38
C PRO A 75 -19.14 9.76 14.01
N ARG A 76 -19.76 10.84 13.52
CA ARG A 76 -21.19 10.88 13.17
C ARG A 76 -21.44 10.44 11.72
N SER A 77 -20.53 10.79 10.81
CA SER A 77 -20.66 10.51 9.38
C SER A 77 -19.71 9.41 8.90
N GLY A 78 -18.63 9.12 9.63
CA GLY A 78 -17.54 8.26 9.17
C GLY A 78 -16.63 8.92 8.14
N GLU A 79 -16.80 10.22 7.87
CA GLU A 79 -15.97 10.95 6.91
C GLU A 79 -14.54 11.12 7.45
N ILE A 80 -13.56 10.76 6.62
CA ILE A 80 -12.14 10.97 6.91
C ILE A 80 -11.79 12.44 6.58
N LEU A 81 -11.70 13.27 7.62
CA LEU A 81 -11.43 14.71 7.51
C LEU A 81 -9.96 15.01 7.19
N SER A 82 -9.04 14.19 7.71
CA SER A 82 -7.61 14.31 7.44
C SER A 82 -6.92 12.97 7.62
N ALA A 83 -5.87 12.76 6.84
CA ALA A 83 -5.02 11.59 6.91
C ALA A 83 -3.55 11.99 6.74
N SER A 84 -2.69 11.52 7.63
CA SER A 84 -1.26 11.82 7.63
C SER A 84 -0.45 10.54 7.82
N MET A 85 0.83 10.62 7.48
CA MET A 85 1.80 9.57 7.76
C MET A 85 3.05 10.17 8.39
N LEU A 86 3.68 9.41 9.29
CA LEU A 86 4.98 9.72 9.84
C LEU A 86 5.94 8.58 9.49
N ILE A 87 7.03 8.89 8.82
CA ILE A 87 8.04 7.91 8.43
C ILE A 87 9.31 8.21 9.21
N SER A 88 9.72 7.27 10.05
CA SER A 88 10.89 7.43 10.90
C SER A 88 12.19 7.15 10.13
N GLN A 89 13.26 7.88 10.44
CA GLN A 89 14.57 7.70 9.82
C GLN A 89 15.08 6.25 9.93
N GLY A 90 14.85 5.59 11.08
CA GLY A 90 15.26 4.20 11.31
C GLY A 90 14.57 3.16 10.41
N ILE A 91 13.58 3.54 9.59
CA ILE A 91 12.88 2.59 8.72
C ILE A 91 13.82 1.92 7.71
N ALA A 92 14.86 2.61 7.24
CA ALA A 92 15.81 2.05 6.29
C ALA A 92 16.66 0.92 6.91
N ASP A 93 17.00 1.03 8.20
CA ASP A 93 17.73 0.00 8.91
C ASP A 93 16.88 -1.27 9.04
N ARG A 94 15.59 -1.11 9.39
CA ARG A 94 14.65 -2.22 9.44
C ARG A 94 14.47 -2.87 8.09
N ILE A 95 14.19 -2.09 7.04
CA ILE A 95 14.04 -2.62 5.69
C ILE A 95 15.29 -3.41 5.26
N SER A 96 16.47 -2.89 5.59
CA SER A 96 17.74 -3.55 5.25
C SER A 96 17.89 -4.89 5.98
N GLN A 97 17.60 -4.92 7.27
CA GLN A 97 17.62 -6.15 8.08
C GLN A 97 16.58 -7.17 7.58
N ASP A 98 15.35 -6.72 7.34
CA ASP A 98 14.26 -7.55 6.88
C ASP A 98 14.56 -8.16 5.49
N LEU A 99 15.08 -7.37 4.55
CA LEU A 99 15.49 -7.87 3.24
C LEU A 99 16.55 -8.96 3.36
N PHE A 100 17.56 -8.75 4.20
CA PHE A 100 18.57 -9.78 4.47
C PHE A 100 17.94 -11.04 5.06
N LEU A 101 17.16 -10.92 6.14
CA LEU A 101 16.57 -12.05 6.85
C LEU A 101 15.58 -12.84 5.99
N HIS A 102 14.72 -12.16 5.25
CA HIS A 102 13.59 -12.79 4.55
C HIS A 102 13.91 -13.22 3.13
N THR A 103 14.86 -12.55 2.45
CA THR A 103 15.06 -12.77 1.02
C THR A 103 16.46 -13.22 0.66
N ALA A 104 17.47 -13.06 1.53
CA ALA A 104 18.87 -13.36 1.16
C ALA A 104 19.11 -14.84 0.79
N ALA A 105 18.28 -15.77 1.26
CA ALA A 105 18.35 -17.18 0.85
C ALA A 105 18.18 -17.33 -0.67
N ALA A 106 17.19 -16.65 -1.25
CA ALA A 106 16.89 -16.68 -2.68
C ALA A 106 17.56 -15.54 -3.48
N ASP A 107 17.70 -14.35 -2.89
CA ASP A 107 18.32 -13.16 -3.49
C ASP A 107 19.74 -12.92 -2.97
N LYS A 108 20.74 -13.29 -3.76
CA LYS A 108 22.15 -13.06 -3.40
C LYS A 108 22.50 -11.57 -3.29
N ARG A 109 21.75 -10.66 -3.93
CA ARG A 109 22.00 -9.21 -3.89
C ARG A 109 21.76 -8.62 -2.51
N MET A 110 21.01 -9.31 -1.64
CA MET A 110 20.74 -8.86 -0.28
C MET A 110 21.82 -9.30 0.72
N ARG A 111 22.82 -10.10 0.30
CA ARG A 111 23.92 -10.61 1.16
C ARG A 111 25.08 -9.62 1.32
N THR A 112 24.78 -8.33 1.37
CA THR A 112 25.76 -7.25 1.47
C THR A 112 25.27 -6.18 2.42
N ALA A 113 26.19 -5.46 3.06
CA ALA A 113 25.86 -4.29 3.85
C ALA A 113 25.24 -3.16 3.00
N ASN A 114 25.62 -3.08 1.72
CA ASN A 114 25.13 -2.06 0.79
C ASN A 114 23.98 -2.60 -0.04
N ILE A 115 22.79 -2.64 0.55
CA ILE A 115 21.58 -3.14 -0.13
C ILE A 115 21.19 -2.19 -1.29
N PRO A 116 20.80 -2.73 -2.46
CA PRO A 116 20.34 -1.92 -3.58
C PRO A 116 19.19 -0.98 -3.20
N VAL A 117 19.31 0.30 -3.58
CA VAL A 117 18.29 1.34 -3.32
C VAL A 117 16.92 0.94 -3.87
N SER A 118 16.86 0.22 -4.99
CA SER A 118 15.60 -0.28 -5.55
C SER A 118 14.88 -1.25 -4.63
N ALA A 119 15.62 -2.14 -3.94
CA ALA A 119 15.02 -3.12 -3.02
C ALA A 119 14.48 -2.42 -1.76
N ILE A 120 15.24 -1.46 -1.23
CA ILE A 120 14.79 -0.61 -0.11
C ILE A 120 13.54 0.18 -0.53
N GLY A 121 13.58 0.78 -1.71
CA GLY A 121 12.49 1.56 -2.26
C GLY A 121 11.22 0.75 -2.53
N ASP A 122 11.33 -0.49 -2.99
CA ASP A 122 10.18 -1.38 -3.19
C ASP A 122 9.52 -1.75 -1.85
N ALA A 123 10.32 -2.04 -0.81
CA ALA A 123 9.79 -2.29 0.54
C ALA A 123 9.15 -1.02 1.15
N LEU A 124 9.77 0.15 0.97
CA LEU A 124 9.21 1.43 1.38
C LEU A 124 7.90 1.72 0.64
N THR A 125 7.84 1.42 -0.66
CA THR A 125 6.61 1.52 -1.46
C THR A 125 5.50 0.69 -0.83
N TYR A 126 5.76 -0.58 -0.50
CA TYR A 126 4.77 -1.44 0.17
C TYR A 126 4.27 -0.85 1.49
N MET A 127 5.20 -0.43 2.36
CA MET A 127 4.84 0.14 3.66
C MET A 127 3.96 1.38 3.50
N VAL A 128 4.31 2.27 2.57
CA VAL A 128 3.50 3.46 2.25
C VAL A 128 2.16 3.07 1.62
N MET A 129 2.09 2.04 0.78
CA MET A 129 0.81 1.52 0.26
C MET A 129 -0.09 1.02 1.39
N GLN A 130 0.44 0.22 2.32
CA GLN A 130 -0.32 -0.29 3.47
C GLN A 130 -0.85 0.86 4.33
N LYS A 131 -0.02 1.86 4.64
CA LYS A 131 -0.44 3.03 5.43
C LYS A 131 -1.39 3.94 4.67
N THR A 132 -1.26 4.04 3.35
CA THR A 132 -2.25 4.73 2.51
C THR A 132 -3.60 4.01 2.58
N GLY A 133 -3.63 2.68 2.55
CA GLY A 133 -4.86 1.90 2.75
C GLY A 133 -5.51 2.17 4.12
N GLN A 134 -4.73 2.22 5.19
CA GLN A 134 -5.24 2.60 6.53
C GLN A 134 -5.81 4.02 6.55
N ASN A 135 -5.17 4.95 5.84
CA ASN A 135 -5.63 6.32 5.65
C ASN A 135 -6.90 6.43 4.79
N LEU A 136 -7.22 5.39 4.00
CA LEU A 136 -8.49 5.20 3.30
C LEU A 136 -9.50 4.39 4.13
N GLY A 137 -9.28 4.24 5.44
CA GLY A 137 -10.19 3.51 6.33
C GLY A 137 -10.13 1.98 6.23
N LEU A 138 -9.16 1.42 5.51
CA LEU A 138 -9.00 -0.03 5.43
C LEU A 138 -8.36 -0.60 6.70
N LEU A 139 -8.91 -1.71 7.18
CA LEU A 139 -8.32 -2.50 8.26
C LEU A 139 -7.28 -3.47 7.71
N LYS A 140 -6.38 -3.91 8.60
CA LYS A 140 -5.39 -4.93 8.27
C LYS A 140 -6.06 -6.25 7.88
N ASN A 141 -5.55 -6.88 6.84
CA ASN A 141 -6.01 -8.18 6.33
C ASN A 141 -4.85 -9.20 6.39
N TYR A 142 -4.57 -9.72 7.57
CA TYR A 142 -3.52 -10.73 7.80
C TYR A 142 -3.80 -12.09 7.13
N GLY A 143 -4.99 -12.28 6.56
CA GLY A 143 -5.36 -13.50 5.82
C GLY A 143 -5.12 -13.38 4.31
N GLY A 144 -4.64 -12.24 3.81
CA GLY A 144 -4.52 -11.98 2.37
C GLY A 144 -3.66 -12.99 1.61
N SER A 145 -2.54 -13.39 2.22
CA SER A 145 -1.57 -14.35 1.69
C SER A 145 -2.01 -15.81 1.89
N ALA A 146 -2.82 -16.11 2.90
CA ALA A 146 -3.25 -17.48 3.22
C ALA A 146 -4.07 -18.16 2.11
N ALA A 147 -4.72 -17.35 1.26
CA ALA A 147 -5.50 -17.86 0.12
C ALA A 147 -4.65 -18.22 -1.12
N ILE A 148 -3.33 -17.97 -1.09
CA ILE A 148 -2.45 -18.23 -2.23
C ILE A 148 -1.68 -19.54 -2.02
N PRO A 149 -1.80 -20.52 -2.94
CA PRO A 149 -0.99 -21.74 -2.86
C PRO A 149 0.51 -21.44 -2.92
N VAL A 150 1.29 -22.14 -2.10
CA VAL A 150 2.75 -21.98 -1.99
C VAL A 150 3.45 -22.08 -3.35
N ASP A 151 3.04 -23.02 -4.20
CA ASP A 151 3.61 -23.20 -5.54
C ASP A 151 3.40 -21.98 -6.46
N SER A 152 2.30 -21.24 -6.25
CA SER A 152 2.01 -20.01 -7.00
C SER A 152 2.97 -18.89 -6.62
N LEU A 153 3.39 -18.82 -5.35
CA LEU A 153 4.37 -17.84 -4.87
C LEU A 153 5.79 -18.09 -5.42
N ARG A 154 6.04 -19.30 -5.94
CA ARG A 154 7.29 -19.65 -6.64
C ARG A 154 7.20 -19.53 -8.17
N SER A 155 6.05 -19.10 -8.69
CA SER A 155 5.84 -18.90 -10.12
C SER A 155 6.03 -17.44 -10.50
N GLY A 156 6.98 -17.16 -11.40
CA GLY A 156 7.21 -15.81 -11.92
C GLY A 156 6.00 -15.26 -12.66
N THR A 157 5.33 -16.08 -13.47
CA THR A 157 4.13 -15.65 -14.22
C THR A 157 2.96 -15.31 -13.30
N TYR A 158 2.81 -16.04 -12.18
CA TYR A 158 1.78 -15.75 -11.19
C TYR A 158 2.11 -14.48 -10.40
N THR A 159 3.30 -14.43 -9.80
CA THR A 159 3.70 -13.33 -8.89
C THR A 159 3.85 -12.00 -9.62
N GLN A 160 4.26 -11.97 -10.89
CA GLN A 160 4.27 -10.74 -11.69
C GLN A 160 2.86 -10.18 -11.96
N LYS A 161 1.87 -11.08 -12.11
CA LYS A 161 0.48 -10.73 -12.42
C LYS A 161 -0.31 -10.34 -11.17
N TYR A 162 -0.18 -11.10 -10.08
CA TYR A 162 -1.02 -10.94 -8.89
C TYR A 162 -0.27 -10.45 -7.65
N GLY A 163 1.06 -10.40 -7.69
CA GLY A 163 1.88 -10.18 -6.50
C GLY A 163 1.97 -11.42 -5.62
N ILE A 164 2.33 -11.20 -4.36
CA ILE A 164 2.57 -12.27 -3.37
C ILE A 164 1.50 -12.34 -2.26
N THR A 165 0.59 -11.36 -2.23
CA THR A 165 -0.57 -11.35 -1.33
C THR A 165 -1.77 -10.76 -2.04
N ASN A 166 -2.98 -11.20 -1.66
CA ASN A 166 -4.21 -10.63 -2.21
C ASN A 166 -4.55 -9.26 -1.64
N SER A 167 -3.87 -8.79 -0.58
CA SER A 167 -4.06 -7.46 -0.02
C SER A 167 -2.75 -6.89 0.51
N VAL A 168 -2.41 -5.65 0.17
CA VAL A 168 -1.29 -4.93 0.80
C VAL A 168 -1.57 -4.57 2.27
N MET A 169 -2.81 -4.76 2.73
CA MET A 169 -3.19 -4.67 4.13
C MET A 169 -2.77 -5.89 4.95
N ASP A 170 -2.20 -6.91 4.31
CA ASP A 170 -1.50 -8.02 4.95
C ASP A 170 -0.10 -7.58 5.43
N ASP A 171 0.56 -8.39 6.26
CA ASP A 171 1.97 -8.20 6.67
C ASP A 171 2.94 -9.04 5.80
N ALA A 172 2.51 -9.43 4.59
CA ALA A 172 3.29 -10.19 3.61
C ALA A 172 4.09 -9.28 2.65
N ILE A 173 5.07 -8.56 3.19
CA ILE A 173 5.94 -7.63 2.42
C ILE A 173 6.86 -8.39 1.46
N TYR A 174 7.45 -9.49 1.93
CA TYR A 174 8.51 -10.25 1.26
C TYR A 174 8.07 -11.68 0.93
N ASN A 175 8.55 -12.20 -0.19
CA ASN A 175 8.31 -13.58 -0.59
C ASN A 175 9.28 -14.54 0.11
N ILE A 176 8.94 -14.92 1.34
CA ILE A 176 9.74 -15.86 2.16
C ILE A 176 9.73 -17.30 1.64
N VAL A 177 8.85 -17.62 0.68
CA VAL A 177 8.71 -18.97 0.11
C VAL A 177 9.71 -19.20 -1.04
N ALA A 178 10.15 -18.12 -1.69
CA ALA A 178 11.05 -18.18 -2.84
C ALA A 178 12.33 -18.97 -2.53
N GLN A 179 12.78 -19.77 -3.50
CA GLN A 179 13.99 -20.59 -3.38
C GLN A 179 15.10 -20.08 -4.31
N PRO A 180 16.37 -20.50 -4.09
CA PRO A 180 17.44 -20.21 -5.04
C PRO A 180 17.05 -20.64 -6.47
N GLY A 181 17.24 -19.77 -7.45
CA GLY A 181 16.86 -20.03 -8.85
C GLY A 181 15.46 -19.51 -9.24
N ASP A 182 14.62 -19.11 -8.28
CA ASP A 182 13.26 -18.62 -8.59
C ASP A 182 13.26 -17.16 -9.04
N MET A 183 14.21 -16.35 -8.57
CA MET A 183 14.39 -14.97 -9.03
C MET A 183 14.72 -14.90 -10.53
N GLU A 184 15.59 -15.80 -10.99
CA GLU A 184 16.00 -15.92 -12.40
C GLU A 184 14.83 -16.33 -13.30
N LYS A 185 13.77 -16.93 -12.72
CA LYS A 185 12.50 -17.24 -13.38
C LYS A 185 11.48 -16.09 -13.31
N GLY A 186 11.89 -14.94 -12.77
CA GLY A 186 11.07 -13.74 -12.65
C GLY A 186 10.09 -13.76 -11.48
N VAL A 187 10.37 -14.51 -10.40
CA VAL A 187 9.57 -14.44 -9.17
C VAL A 187 9.75 -13.07 -8.50
N VAL A 188 8.62 -12.46 -8.12
CA VAL A 188 8.61 -11.20 -7.38
C VAL A 188 8.98 -11.45 -5.92
N MET A 189 9.96 -10.71 -5.43
CA MET A 189 10.45 -10.83 -4.04
C MET A 189 9.76 -9.89 -3.06
N THR A 190 9.28 -8.73 -3.53
CA THR A 190 8.64 -7.71 -2.69
C THR A 190 7.34 -7.28 -3.33
N GLN A 191 6.26 -7.24 -2.57
CA GLN A 191 4.98 -6.78 -3.09
C GLN A 191 5.04 -5.28 -3.39
N THR A 192 4.68 -4.87 -4.61
CA THR A 192 4.66 -3.45 -5.02
C THR A 192 3.40 -3.06 -5.78
N LYS A 193 2.40 -3.95 -5.79
CA LYS A 193 1.12 -3.78 -6.47
C LYS A 193 -0.01 -4.11 -5.52
N LEU A 194 -1.16 -3.47 -5.76
CA LEU A 194 -2.39 -3.83 -5.05
C LEU A 194 -2.82 -5.24 -5.40
N GLY A 195 -3.28 -5.96 -4.39
CA GLY A 195 -3.86 -7.28 -4.55
C GLY A 195 -5.34 -7.21 -4.97
N ARG A 196 -5.92 -8.37 -5.24
CA ARG A 196 -7.32 -8.46 -5.68
C ARG A 196 -8.30 -7.99 -4.61
N TYR A 197 -8.00 -8.25 -3.34
CA TYR A 197 -8.84 -7.85 -2.23
C TYR A 197 -8.81 -6.33 -2.01
N ASP A 198 -7.67 -5.67 -2.24
CA ASP A 198 -7.59 -4.20 -2.12
C ASP A 198 -8.53 -3.51 -3.11
N ASN A 199 -8.54 -3.97 -4.36
CA ASN A 199 -9.47 -3.49 -5.39
C ASN A 199 -10.93 -3.74 -5.02
N TYR A 200 -11.20 -4.89 -4.40
CA TYR A 200 -12.52 -5.21 -3.88
C TYR A 200 -12.93 -4.26 -2.76
N ALA A 201 -12.04 -4.00 -1.79
CA ALA A 201 -12.33 -3.18 -0.63
C ALA A 201 -12.59 -1.72 -1.03
N ILE A 202 -11.81 -1.18 -1.97
CA ILE A 202 -12.05 0.16 -2.53
C ILE A 202 -13.40 0.24 -3.24
N ASN A 203 -13.75 -0.80 -4.02
CA ASN A 203 -15.05 -0.83 -4.69
C ASN A 203 -16.21 -0.94 -3.70
N TRP A 204 -16.06 -1.67 -2.61
CA TRP A 204 -17.08 -1.73 -1.57
C TRP A 204 -17.26 -0.35 -0.89
N LEU A 205 -16.16 0.29 -0.49
CA LEU A 205 -16.22 1.51 0.33
C LEU A 205 -16.50 2.80 -0.46
N TYR A 206 -16.02 2.90 -1.70
CA TYR A 206 -15.96 4.17 -2.41
C TYR A 206 -16.77 4.22 -3.70
N ARG A 207 -17.38 3.10 -4.12
CA ARG A 207 -18.18 3.10 -5.35
C ARG A 207 -19.34 4.09 -5.21
N PRO A 208 -19.56 4.98 -6.19
CA PRO A 208 -20.71 5.86 -6.18
C PRO A 208 -22.01 5.05 -6.07
N THR A 209 -22.74 5.26 -4.98
CA THR A 209 -24.11 4.80 -4.76
C THR A 209 -25.06 5.99 -4.79
N ASP A 210 -26.35 5.71 -4.89
CA ASP A 210 -27.37 6.75 -4.83
C ASP A 210 -27.58 7.13 -3.36
N PHE A 211 -27.19 8.35 -2.97
CA PHE A 211 -27.14 8.85 -1.58
C PHE A 211 -28.50 8.89 -0.86
N GLN A 212 -29.59 8.50 -1.54
CA GLN A 212 -30.94 8.43 -0.98
C GLN A 212 -31.27 7.08 -0.33
N LYS A 213 -30.39 6.07 -0.46
CA LYS A 213 -30.61 4.73 0.07
C LYS A 213 -30.28 4.62 1.55
N SER A 214 -30.98 3.74 2.25
CA SER A 214 -30.61 3.38 3.62
C SER A 214 -29.30 2.58 3.62
N LEU A 215 -28.59 2.54 4.75
CA LEU A 215 -27.35 1.75 4.90
C LEU A 215 -27.57 0.28 4.52
N GLU A 216 -28.68 -0.32 4.93
CA GLU A 216 -29.04 -1.71 4.60
C GLU A 216 -29.23 -1.93 3.09
N GLU A 217 -29.81 -0.96 2.39
CA GLU A 217 -30.00 -1.00 0.94
C GLU A 217 -28.68 -0.85 0.19
N GLU A 218 -27.76 -0.03 0.70
CA GLU A 218 -26.41 0.10 0.16
C GLU A 218 -25.61 -1.20 0.35
N GLU A 219 -25.61 -1.76 1.56
CA GLU A 219 -24.94 -3.03 1.87
C GLU A 219 -25.47 -4.19 1.01
N ALA A 220 -26.79 -4.27 0.83
CA ALA A 220 -27.41 -5.29 -0.02
C ALA A 220 -27.03 -5.14 -1.49
N LEU A 221 -27.00 -3.91 -2.01
CA LEU A 221 -26.58 -3.62 -3.38
C LEU A 221 -25.10 -3.96 -3.60
N GLN A 222 -24.25 -3.56 -2.68
CA GLN A 222 -22.82 -3.85 -2.73
C GLN A 222 -22.57 -5.37 -2.65
N SER A 223 -23.28 -6.09 -1.76
CA SER A 223 -23.21 -7.55 -1.62
C SER A 223 -23.65 -8.29 -2.89
N LYS A 224 -24.66 -7.76 -3.58
CA LYS A 224 -25.12 -8.31 -4.85
C LYS A 224 -24.05 -8.19 -5.95
N PHE A 225 -23.43 -7.02 -6.09
CA PHE A 225 -22.35 -6.82 -7.06
C PHE A 225 -21.18 -7.79 -6.85
N ILE A 226 -20.90 -8.14 -5.60
CA ILE A 226 -19.82 -9.06 -5.25
C ILE A 226 -20.17 -10.48 -5.65
N THR A 227 -21.37 -10.93 -5.29
CA THR A 227 -21.84 -12.26 -5.61
C THR A 227 -21.82 -12.49 -7.13
N GLU A 228 -22.28 -11.51 -7.91
CA GLU A 228 -22.25 -11.56 -9.37
C GLU A 228 -20.83 -11.60 -9.95
N LYS A 229 -19.88 -10.84 -9.38
CA LYS A 229 -18.49 -10.82 -9.84
C LYS A 229 -17.75 -12.11 -9.51
N LEU A 230 -18.03 -12.71 -8.35
CA LEU A 230 -17.50 -14.02 -7.97
C LEU A 230 -18.01 -15.13 -8.90
N LEU A 231 -19.30 -15.11 -9.25
CA LEU A 231 -19.90 -16.08 -10.19
C LEU A 231 -19.29 -15.98 -11.59
N LYS A 232 -19.06 -14.77 -12.11
CA LYS A 232 -18.41 -14.56 -13.42
C LYS A 232 -16.93 -14.92 -13.45
N SER A 233 -16.24 -14.92 -12.30
CA SER A 233 -14.83 -15.30 -12.23
C SER A 233 -14.58 -16.82 -12.22
N LYS A 234 -15.65 -17.61 -12.07
CA LYS A 234 -15.64 -19.09 -12.08
C LYS A 234 -16.04 -19.69 -13.43
N SER A 235 -16.50 -18.88 -14.40
CA SER A 235 -16.80 -19.27 -15.79
C SER A 235 -15.68 -18.85 -16.73
#